data_AF-A0A373DJ08-F1
#
_entry.id   AF-A0A373DJ08-F1
#
_cell.length_a   1.000
_cell.length_b   1.000
_cell.length_c   1.000
_cell.angle_alpha   90.00
_cell.angle_beta   90.00
_cell.angle_gamma   90.00
#
_symmetry.space_group_name_H-M   'P 1'
#
loop_
_entity.id
_entity.type
_entity.pdbx_description
1 polymer ?
#
loop_
_entity_poly.entity_id
_entity_poly.type
_entity_poly.pdbx_seq_one_letter_code
_entity_poly.pdbx_strand_id
1 'polypeptide(L)'
;MALECRFHSATPYDGTGAEFVVGEIVAFHIDDRVIQDGKVDARLLDPIARIGGPSYAALGEVTRLAPVRQTPKSVVGATREAAG
;
A
#
# COMPACT_ATOMS: atom_id res chain seq x y z
N MET A 1 8.58 11.06 -0.01
CA MET A 1 7.14 10.92 -0.34
C MET A 1 6.34 10.89 0.95
N ALA A 2 5.23 11.61 1.01
CA ALA A 2 4.27 11.53 2.10
C ALA A 2 2.85 11.49 1.55
N LEU A 3 1.96 10.80 2.27
CA LEU A 3 0.54 10.70 1.96
C LEU A 3 -0.21 11.43 3.07
N GLU A 4 -0.97 12.47 2.71
CA GLU A 4 -1.91 13.05 3.65
C GLU A 4 -3.17 12.18 3.68
N CYS A 5 -3.55 11.77 4.88
CA CYS A 5 -4.66 10.86 5.08
C CYS A 5 -5.70 11.46 6.02
N ARG A 6 -6.98 11.30 5.68
CA ARG A 6 -8.08 11.45 6.62
C ARG A 6 -8.35 10.09 7.28
N PHE A 7 -8.51 10.08 8.60
CA PHE A 7 -8.85 8.86 9.34
C PHE A 7 -10.16 8.25 8.83
N HIS A 8 -10.16 6.95 8.55
CA HIS A 8 -11.35 6.21 8.16
C HIS A 8 -11.79 5.25 9.28
N SER A 9 -10.90 4.35 9.73
CA SER A 9 -11.22 3.36 10.77
C SER A 9 -9.97 2.79 11.43
N ALA A 10 -10.10 2.24 12.64
CA ALA A 10 -9.09 1.43 13.31
C ALA A 10 -9.71 0.14 13.85
N THR A 11 -9.08 -1.00 13.57
CA THR A 11 -9.49 -2.31 14.10
C THR A 11 -8.40 -2.82 15.05
N PRO A 12 -8.69 -3.04 16.33
CA PRO A 12 -7.69 -3.53 17.27
C PRO A 12 -7.35 -5.00 16.99
N TYR A 13 -6.07 -5.34 17.12
CA TYR A 13 -5.60 -6.71 17.29
C TYR A 13 -5.32 -6.95 18.77
N ASP A 14 -5.93 -7.99 19.31
CA ASP A 14 -6.04 -8.24 20.74
C ASP A 14 -4.69 -8.41 21.46
N GLY A 15 -4.70 -8.12 22.77
CA GLY A 15 -3.65 -8.45 23.76
C GLY A 15 -2.29 -7.75 23.62
N THR A 16 -2.00 -7.11 22.50
CA THR A 16 -0.66 -6.58 22.18
C THR A 16 -0.60 -5.06 22.01
N GLY A 17 -1.76 -4.39 21.94
CA GLY A 17 -1.86 -2.96 21.67
C GLY A 17 -1.65 -2.58 20.20
N ALA A 18 -1.64 -3.57 19.30
CA ALA A 18 -1.55 -3.33 17.86
C ALA A 18 -2.92 -2.97 17.27
N GLU A 19 -2.94 -2.07 16.29
CA GLU A 19 -4.15 -1.66 15.58
C GLU A 19 -3.91 -1.65 14.07
N PHE A 20 -4.91 -2.12 13.31
CA PHE A 20 -4.98 -1.91 11.88
C PHE A 20 -5.71 -0.62 11.56
N VAL A 21 -5.00 0.38 11.04
CA VAL A 21 -5.57 1.69 10.71
C VAL A 21 -5.77 1.82 9.20
N VAL A 22 -6.96 2.28 8.81
CA VAL A 22 -7.30 2.65 7.44
C VAL A 22 -7.44 4.17 7.38
N GLY A 23 -6.78 4.78 6.39
CA GLY A 23 -6.91 6.20 6.07
C GLY A 23 -7.20 6.40 4.59
N GLU A 24 -8.04 7.38 4.30
CA GLU A 24 -8.32 7.83 2.94
C GLU A 24 -7.28 8.87 2.51
N ILE A 25 -6.59 8.63 1.39
CA ILE A 25 -5.57 9.56 0.88
C ILE A 25 -6.27 10.79 0.30
N VAL A 26 -5.94 11.96 0.82
CA VAL A 26 -6.50 13.25 0.35
C VAL A 26 -5.48 14.08 -0.45
N ALA A 27 -4.18 13.86 -0.25
CA ALA A 27 -3.13 14.48 -1.03
C ALA A 27 -1.86 13.62 -1.09
N PHE A 28 -1.08 13.81 -2.15
CA PHE A 28 0.23 13.21 -2.36
C PHE A 28 1.30 14.30 -2.35
N HIS A 29 2.32 14.13 -1.50
CA HIS A 29 3.52 14.97 -1.50
C HIS A 29 4.68 14.17 -2.06
N ILE A 30 4.97 14.40 -3.34
CA ILE A 30 5.98 13.67 -4.10
C ILE A 30 6.91 14.69 -4.75
N ASP A 31 8.21 14.42 -4.71
CA ASP A 31 9.19 15.16 -5.50
C ASP A 31 9.01 14.81 -6.97
N ASP A 32 8.80 15.81 -7.83
CA ASP A 32 8.52 15.61 -9.26
C ASP A 32 9.56 14.74 -9.96
N ARG A 33 10.82 14.75 -9.50
CA ARG A 33 11.89 13.92 -10.07
C ARG A 33 11.62 12.43 -9.95
N VAL A 34 10.86 12.02 -8.93
CA VAL A 34 10.52 10.63 -8.65
C VAL A 34 9.41 10.12 -9.58
N ILE A 35 8.64 11.01 -10.21
CA ILE A 35 7.58 10.65 -11.14
C ILE A 35 8.13 10.50 -12.57
N GLN A 36 7.90 9.33 -13.17
CA GLN A 36 8.23 9.01 -14.56
C GLN A 36 6.98 8.42 -15.22
N ASP A 37 6.55 8.98 -16.35
CA ASP A 37 5.34 8.57 -17.08
C ASP A 37 4.07 8.46 -16.20
N GLY A 38 3.91 9.41 -15.28
CA GLY A 38 2.78 9.45 -14.34
C GLY A 38 2.81 8.36 -13.26
N LYS A 39 3.96 7.69 -13.06
CA LYS A 39 4.16 6.65 -12.05
C LYS A 39 5.37 6.96 -11.19
N VAL A 40 5.38 6.47 -9.96
CA VAL A 40 6.55 6.54 -9.08
C VAL A 40 7.62 5.57 -9.57
N ASP A 41 8.81 6.09 -9.89
CA ASP A 41 9.98 5.27 -10.10
C ASP A 41 10.58 4.88 -8.74
N ALA A 42 10.53 3.58 -8.42
CA ALA A 42 10.99 3.07 -7.13
C ALA A 42 12.49 3.32 -6.89
N ARG A 43 13.32 3.32 -7.95
CA ARG A 43 14.76 3.56 -7.83
C ARG A 43 15.05 5.01 -7.50
N LEU A 44 14.32 5.95 -8.11
CA LEU A 44 14.44 7.38 -7.80
C LEU A 44 13.87 7.72 -6.42
N LEU A 45 12.86 6.98 -5.97
CA LEU A 45 12.32 7.12 -4.61
C LEU A 45 13.32 6.68 -3.53
N ASP A 46 14.21 5.72 -3.85
CA ASP A 46 15.21 5.12 -2.96
C ASP A 46 14.67 4.78 -1.55
N PRO A 47 13.65 3.91 -1.43
CA PRO A 47 13.04 3.60 -0.15
C PRO A 47 13.93 2.71 0.71
N ILE A 48 13.87 2.91 2.03
CA ILE A 48 14.44 2.02 3.03
C ILE A 48 13.39 1.04 3.57
N ALA A 49 13.77 -0.21 3.76
CA ALA A 49 12.92 -1.24 4.35
C ALA A 49 13.37 -1.57 5.78
N ARG A 50 12.42 -1.62 6.71
CA ARG A 50 12.67 -2.20 8.04
C ARG A 50 12.68 -3.73 7.91
N ILE A 51 13.72 -4.35 8.44
CA ILE A 51 13.85 -5.81 8.50
C ILE A 51 14.02 -6.26 9.95
N GLY A 52 14.21 -7.57 10.15
CA GLY A 52 14.37 -8.19 11.47
C GLY A 52 15.51 -7.57 12.28
N GLY A 53 15.28 -7.44 13.59
CA GLY A 53 16.22 -6.79 14.50
C GLY A 53 16.28 -5.26 14.30
N PRO A 54 17.41 -4.63 14.66
CA PRO A 54 17.65 -3.20 14.45
C PRO A 54 18.24 -2.88 13.06
N SER A 55 17.94 -3.70 12.07
CA SER A 55 18.56 -3.62 10.73
C SER A 55 17.59 -3.05 9.70
N TYR A 56 18.17 -2.44 8.67
CA TYR A 56 17.45 -1.85 7.54
C TYR A 56 18.10 -2.26 6.22
N ALA A 57 17.33 -2.29 5.15
CA ALA A 57 17.81 -2.58 3.80
C ALA A 57 17.47 -1.44 2.84
N ALA A 58 18.36 -1.19 1.89
CA ALA A 58 18.08 -0.34 0.74
C ALA A 58 17.19 -1.08 -0.28
N LEU A 59 16.70 -0.36 -1.30
CA LEU A 59 16.04 -0.98 -2.43
C LEU A 59 17.01 -1.92 -3.16
N GLY A 60 16.71 -3.23 -3.15
CA GLY A 60 17.47 -4.24 -3.87
C GLY A 60 17.26 -4.20 -5.38
N GLU A 61 17.59 -5.30 -6.06
CA GLU A 61 17.36 -5.43 -7.50
C GLU A 61 15.86 -5.39 -7.85
N VAL A 62 15.50 -4.60 -8.86
CA VAL A 62 14.12 -4.46 -9.34
C VAL A 62 14.00 -5.08 -10.73
N THR A 63 13.21 -6.15 -10.83
CA THR A 63 12.89 -6.84 -12.08
C THR A 63 11.46 -6.55 -12.51
N ARG A 64 11.28 -6.06 -13.74
CA ARG A 64 9.95 -5.80 -14.30
C ARG A 64 9.42 -7.07 -14.95
N LEU A 65 8.32 -7.59 -14.44
CA LEU A 65 7.63 -8.75 -15.01
C LEU A 65 6.53 -8.31 -15.99
N ALA A 66 6.26 -9.14 -16.99
CA ALA A 66 5.10 -8.95 -17.85
C ALA A 66 3.80 -9.10 -17.02
N PRO A 67 2.76 -8.30 -17.30
CA PRO A 67 1.47 -8.46 -16.63
C PRO A 67 0.95 -9.90 -16.80
N VAL A 68 0.63 -10.55 -15.69
CA VAL A 68 -0.03 -11.86 -15.72
C VAL A 68 -1.53 -11.64 -15.90
N ARG A 69 -2.16 -12.42 -16.78
CA ARG A 69 -3.62 -12.43 -16.94
C ARG A 69 -4.26 -12.76 -15.60
N GLN A 70 -4.91 -11.78 -14.98
CA GLN A 70 -5.63 -12.01 -13.73
C GLN A 70 -6.94 -12.74 -14.02
N THR A 71 -7.24 -13.78 -13.24
CA THR A 71 -8.59 -14.33 -13.18
C THR A 71 -9.52 -13.33 -12.47
N PRO A 72 -10.82 -13.31 -12.81
CA PRO A 72 -11.80 -12.49 -12.11
C PRO A 72 -11.69 -12.70 -10.59
N LYS A 73 -11.64 -11.61 -9.83
CA LYS A 73 -11.53 -11.68 -8.37
C LYS A 73 -12.83 -12.26 -7.81
N SER A 74 -12.76 -13.42 -7.17
CA SER A 74 -13.88 -13.97 -6.42
C SER A 74 -14.14 -13.05 -5.22
N VAL A 75 -15.31 -12.40 -5.20
CA VAL A 75 -15.76 -11.62 -4.05
C VAL A 75 -16.44 -12.59 -3.09
N VAL A 76 -15.86 -12.76 -1.90
CA VAL A 76 -16.53 -13.47 -0.80
C VAL A 76 -17.62 -12.54 -0.27
N GLY A 77 -18.90 -12.89 -0.47
CA GLY A 77 -20.04 -12.21 0.17
C GLY A 77 -21.09 -11.55 -0.74
N ALA A 78 -21.14 -11.81 -2.05
CA ALA A 78 -22.17 -11.26 -2.95
C ALA A 78 -23.57 -11.91 -2.81
N THR A 79 -23.98 -12.26 -1.59
CA THR A 79 -25.34 -12.74 -1.28
C THR A 79 -25.83 -12.18 0.05
N ARG A 80 -26.61 -11.09 -0.05
CA ARG A 80 -27.65 -10.52 0.85
C ARG A 80 -27.80 -9.05 0.38
N GLU A 81 -28.90 -8.52 -0.15
CA GLU A 81 -30.32 -8.87 -0.16
C GLU A 81 -30.95 -8.44 -1.50
N ALA A 82 -31.62 -9.36 -2.17
CA ALA A 82 -32.76 -9.05 -3.04
C ALA A 82 -33.98 -9.68 -2.35
N ALA A 83 -34.50 -9.00 -1.34
CA ALA A 83 -35.80 -9.27 -0.72
C ALA A 83 -36.18 -8.04 0.13
N GLY A 84 -37.12 -7.25 -0.38
CA GLY A 84 -37.64 -6.04 0.24
C GLY A 84 -38.25 -5.13 -0.81
#